data_AF-A0AAD6THE0-F1
#
_entry.id   AF-A0AAD6THE0-F1
#
_cell.length_a   1.000
_cell.length_b   1.000
_cell.length_c   1.000
_cell.angle_alpha   90.00
_cell.angle_beta   90.00
_cell.angle_gamma   90.00
#
_symmetry.space_group_name_H-M   'P 1'
#
loop_
_entity.id
_entity.type
_entity.pdbx_description
1 polymer ?
#
loop_
_entity_poly.entity_id
_entity_poly.type
_entity_poly.pdbx_seq_one_letter_code
_entity_poly.pdbx_strand_id
1 'polypeptide(L)'
;MRAGCARTATRLARRPQLVAQSRPSSSAAAHDAHHDHHEQDDTVYPKEGFTGPIWRKTLALTLGAAVFYEFLGAPADGDLPWVPLVNLPAERDLEIASTRAAAEKALVESRQLVRTAVRPPIYRTRNPEDFNHISP
;
A
#
# COMPACT_ATOMS: atom_id res chain seq x y z
N MET A 1 18.19 -34.37 -25.61
CA MET A 1 17.86 -34.31 -24.17
C MET A 1 19.09 -33.88 -23.39
N ARG A 2 19.14 -32.63 -22.91
CA ARG A 2 20.06 -32.17 -21.84
C ARG A 2 19.32 -31.12 -21.02
N ALA A 3 19.10 -31.44 -19.75
CA ALA A 3 18.47 -30.58 -18.77
C ALA A 3 19.46 -29.51 -18.30
N GLY A 4 19.06 -28.24 -18.40
CA GLY A 4 19.78 -27.10 -17.85
C GLY A 4 18.94 -26.46 -16.75
N CYS A 5 19.24 -26.81 -15.50
CA CYS A 5 18.69 -26.22 -14.30
C CYS A 5 19.56 -25.02 -13.90
N ALA A 6 19.02 -23.79 -13.87
CA ALA A 6 19.68 -22.68 -13.17
C ALA A 6 18.71 -21.53 -12.81
N ARG A 7 18.29 -21.59 -11.54
CA ARG A 7 18.25 -20.50 -10.54
C ARG A 7 17.50 -19.20 -10.87
N THR A 8 16.29 -19.19 -10.34
CA THR A 8 15.56 -18.06 -9.75
C THR A 8 16.43 -17.08 -8.96
N ALA A 9 16.28 -15.78 -9.24
CA ALA A 9 16.63 -14.69 -8.34
C ALA A 9 15.46 -13.71 -8.28
N THR A 10 14.57 -13.93 -7.32
CA THR A 10 13.51 -13.01 -6.91
C THR A 10 14.13 -11.81 -6.20
N ARG A 11 14.09 -10.62 -6.81
CA ARG A 11 14.35 -9.38 -6.08
C ARG A 11 13.13 -9.05 -5.23
N LEU A 12 13.32 -9.14 -3.92
CA LEU A 12 12.35 -8.72 -2.92
C LEU A 12 12.04 -7.22 -3.03
N ALA A 13 10.73 -6.97 -2.96
CA ALA A 13 9.99 -5.80 -2.53
C ALA A 13 10.74 -4.71 -1.75
N ARG A 14 10.51 -3.44 -2.15
CA ARG A 14 10.56 -2.29 -1.25
C ARG A 14 9.40 -1.32 -1.55
N ARG A 15 8.31 -1.44 -0.79
CA ARG A 15 7.35 -0.38 -0.43
C ARG A 15 6.82 -0.73 0.96
N PRO A 16 6.84 0.20 1.92
CA PRO A 16 5.78 1.20 1.98
C PRO A 16 6.26 2.58 2.47
N GLN A 17 5.65 3.66 1.99
CA GLN A 17 5.44 4.83 2.84
C GLN A 17 3.97 5.23 2.72
N LEU A 18 3.27 4.99 3.82
CA LEU A 18 1.90 5.35 4.08
C LEU A 18 1.87 6.81 4.57
N VAL A 19 0.93 7.57 3.98
CA VAL A 19 0.12 8.64 4.58
C VAL A 19 0.84 9.94 4.99
N ALA A 20 0.58 10.99 4.21
CA ALA A 20 0.33 12.33 4.75
C ALA A 20 -1.05 12.78 4.25
N GLN A 21 -2.10 12.44 4.99
CA GLN A 21 -3.41 13.09 4.85
C GLN A 21 -3.28 14.51 5.42
N SER A 22 -3.21 15.52 4.56
CA SER A 22 -3.39 16.91 4.95
C SER A 22 -4.88 17.15 5.22
N ARG A 23 -5.26 17.25 6.49
CA ARG A 23 -6.56 17.83 6.88
C ARG A 23 -6.50 19.33 6.61
N PRO A 24 -7.44 19.94 5.87
CA PRO A 24 -7.63 21.37 5.94
C PRO A 24 -8.28 21.69 7.29
N SER A 25 -7.50 22.27 8.22
CA SER A 25 -8.05 22.91 9.41
C SER A 25 -8.77 24.18 8.98
N SER A 26 -10.09 24.12 8.84
CA SER A 26 -10.94 25.30 8.77
C SER A 26 -11.19 25.80 10.19
N SER A 27 -10.36 26.73 10.67
CA SER A 27 -10.62 27.49 11.89
C SER A 27 -10.98 28.93 11.50
N ALA A 28 -12.28 29.21 11.51
CA ALA A 28 -12.81 30.56 11.56
C ALA A 28 -12.85 31.03 13.02
N ALA A 29 -11.95 31.94 13.39
CA ALA A 29 -12.01 32.79 14.58
C ALA A 29 -11.07 33.98 14.29
N ALA A 30 -11.62 35.09 13.83
CA ALA A 30 -12.01 36.24 14.66
C ALA A 30 -10.81 37.19 14.92
N HIS A 31 -10.84 38.27 14.15
CA HIS A 31 -10.27 39.61 14.27
C HIS A 31 -9.18 39.93 15.32
N ASP A 32 -8.25 40.76 14.83
CA ASP A 32 -7.46 41.78 15.54
C ASP A 32 -5.99 41.43 15.85
N ALA A 33 -5.12 41.80 14.91
CA ALA A 33 -3.76 42.29 15.17
C ALA A 33 -3.14 42.76 13.83
N HIS A 34 -3.23 44.06 13.54
CA HIS A 34 -2.46 44.68 12.46
C HIS A 34 -0.98 44.76 12.88
N HIS A 35 -0.25 43.66 12.72
CA HIS A 35 1.21 43.70 12.70
C HIS A 35 1.67 43.67 11.24
N ASP A 36 2.18 44.82 10.79
CA ASP A 36 2.87 45.00 9.52
C ASP A 36 4.24 44.30 9.61
N HIS A 37 4.21 42.97 9.52
CA HIS A 37 5.40 42.15 9.35
C HIS A 37 5.75 42.15 7.86
N HIS A 38 6.66 43.05 7.47
CA HIS A 38 7.45 42.86 6.26
C HIS A 38 8.44 41.70 6.48
N GLU A 39 7.92 40.48 6.57
CA GLU A 39 8.71 39.31 6.22
C GLU A 39 9.03 39.46 4.73
N GLN A 40 10.27 39.80 4.43
CA GLN A 40 10.80 39.71 3.08
C GLN A 40 10.70 38.24 2.70
N ASP A 41 9.65 37.90 1.96
CA ASP A 41 9.42 36.58 1.39
C ASP A 41 10.55 36.29 0.39
N ASP A 42 11.68 35.79 0.90
CA ASP A 42 12.83 35.34 0.12
C ASP A 42 12.57 33.95 -0.49
N THR A 43 11.30 33.56 -0.61
CA THR A 43 10.93 32.38 -1.38
C THR A 43 11.12 32.69 -2.86
N VAL A 44 12.26 32.23 -3.37
CA VAL A 44 12.50 32.18 -4.81
C VAL A 44 11.53 31.17 -5.41
N TYR A 45 10.36 31.65 -5.85
CA TYR A 45 9.42 30.82 -6.58
C TYR A 45 10.08 30.35 -7.88
N PRO A 46 10.15 29.03 -8.13
CA PRO A 46 10.65 28.55 -9.40
C PRO A 46 9.73 29.07 -10.50
N LYS A 47 10.31 29.57 -11.60
CA LYS A 47 9.55 30.06 -12.75
C LYS A 47 8.60 28.97 -13.23
N GLU A 48 7.31 29.15 -12.99
CA GLU A 48 6.29 28.24 -13.50
C GLU A 48 6.17 28.43 -15.01
N GLY A 49 6.60 27.43 -15.77
CA GLY A 49 6.46 27.38 -17.23
C GLY A 49 5.47 26.31 -17.66
N PHE A 50 4.95 26.44 -18.88
CA PHE A 50 4.09 25.43 -19.52
C PHE A 50 4.78 24.07 -19.73
N THR A 51 6.09 23.99 -19.48
CA THR A 51 6.88 22.75 -19.49
C THR A 51 7.04 22.13 -18.10
N GLY A 52 6.43 22.73 -17.08
CA GLY A 52 6.52 22.27 -15.69
C GLY A 52 5.92 20.88 -15.48
N PRO A 53 6.28 20.19 -14.38
CA PRO A 53 5.81 18.83 -14.09
C PRO A 53 4.28 18.69 -14.07
N ILE A 54 3.57 19.75 -13.63
CA ILE A 54 2.10 19.78 -13.60
C ILE A 54 1.56 19.74 -15.03
N TRP A 55 2.00 20.64 -15.90
CA TRP A 55 1.55 20.72 -17.30
C TRP A 55 1.87 19.46 -18.10
N ARG A 56 3.05 18.85 -17.89
CA ARG A 56 3.41 17.60 -18.56
C ARG A 56 2.50 16.44 -18.15
N LYS A 57 2.15 16.35 -16.85
CA LYS A 57 1.20 15.34 -16.36
C LYS A 57 -0.20 15.60 -16.90
N THR A 58 -0.66 16.84 -16.91
CA THR A 58 -1.97 17.21 -17.46
C THR A 58 -2.05 16.85 -18.94
N LEU A 59 -1.03 17.22 -19.73
CA LEU A 59 -0.98 16.89 -21.16
C LEU A 59 -0.92 15.37 -21.40
N ALA A 60 -0.14 14.63 -20.61
CA ALA A 60 -0.09 13.18 -20.72
C ALA A 60 -1.43 12.53 -20.36
N LEU A 61 -2.13 13.06 -19.35
CA LEU A 61 -3.44 12.56 -18.93
C LEU A 61 -4.51 12.87 -19.98
N THR A 62 -4.53 14.07 -20.55
CA THR A 62 -5.50 14.43 -21.60
C THR A 62 -5.26 13.64 -22.88
N LEU A 63 -4.01 13.50 -23.33
CA LEU A 63 -3.67 12.67 -24.49
C LEU A 63 -3.97 11.19 -24.23
N GLY A 64 -3.62 10.69 -23.04
CA GLY A 64 -3.91 9.31 -22.64
C GLY A 64 -5.42 9.03 -22.64
N ALA A 65 -6.23 9.95 -22.12
CA ALA A 65 -7.68 9.84 -22.13
C ALA A 65 -8.26 9.86 -23.56
N ALA A 66 -7.74 10.71 -24.45
CA ALA A 66 -8.17 10.77 -25.85
C ALA A 66 -7.86 9.46 -26.59
N VAL A 67 -6.64 8.93 -26.45
CA VAL A 67 -6.26 7.64 -27.02
C VAL A 67 -7.09 6.51 -26.40
N PHE A 68 -7.32 6.53 -25.09
CA PHE A 68 -8.16 5.54 -24.43
C PHE A 68 -9.59 5.57 -24.99
N TYR A 69 -10.18 6.75 -25.20
CA TYR A 69 -11.51 6.87 -25.78
C TYR A 69 -11.56 6.38 -27.23
N GLU A 70 -10.58 6.70 -28.06
CA GLU A 70 -10.58 6.28 -29.47
C GLU A 70 -10.40 4.76 -29.63
N PHE A 71 -9.51 4.15 -28.82
CA PHE A 71 -9.14 2.73 -28.99
C PHE A 71 -9.93 1.78 -28.10
N LEU A 72 -10.47 2.25 -26.96
CA LEU A 72 -11.21 1.44 -25.99
C LEU A 72 -12.64 1.96 -25.74
N GLY A 73 -13.03 3.07 -26.38
CA GLY A 73 -14.36 3.66 -26.26
C GLY A 73 -15.39 3.04 -27.22
N ALA A 74 -16.55 2.75 -26.62
CA ALA A 74 -17.84 2.42 -27.22
C ALA A 74 -17.84 1.35 -28.35
N PRO A 75 -17.81 0.06 -28.01
CA PRO A 75 -18.38 -0.93 -28.91
C PRO A 75 -19.85 -0.56 -29.18
N ALA A 76 -20.27 -0.64 -30.44
CA ALA A 76 -21.61 -0.24 -30.88
C ALA A 76 -22.75 -0.95 -30.11
N ASP A 77 -22.44 -2.08 -29.47
CA ASP A 77 -23.36 -2.92 -28.72
C ASP A 77 -23.33 -2.67 -27.18
N GLY A 78 -22.57 -1.68 -26.70
CA GLY A 78 -22.51 -1.31 -25.27
C GLY A 78 -21.71 -2.27 -24.38
N ASP A 79 -21.19 -3.37 -24.93
CA ASP A 79 -20.43 -4.37 -24.18
C ASP A 79 -18.93 -4.03 -24.14
N LEU A 80 -18.58 -3.11 -23.22
CA LEU A 80 -17.21 -2.66 -23.05
C LEU A 80 -16.33 -3.80 -22.50
N PRO A 81 -15.22 -4.18 -23.17
CA PRO A 81 -14.42 -5.36 -22.83
C PRO A 81 -13.76 -5.30 -21.45
N TRP A 82 -13.68 -4.11 -20.85
CA TRP A 82 -13.15 -3.90 -19.51
C TRP A 82 -14.22 -3.86 -18.42
N VAL A 83 -15.51 -3.70 -18.77
CA VAL A 83 -16.62 -3.64 -17.80
C VAL A 83 -16.77 -4.91 -16.96
N PRO A 84 -16.65 -6.15 -17.47
CA PRO A 84 -16.74 -7.34 -16.61
C PRO A 84 -15.61 -7.45 -15.58
N LEU A 85 -14.52 -6.66 -15.72
CA LEU A 85 -13.48 -6.57 -14.69
C LEU A 85 -13.88 -5.64 -13.53
N VAL A 86 -14.78 -4.70 -13.77
CA VAL A 86 -15.21 -3.69 -12.78
C VAL A 86 -16.59 -4.02 -12.20
N ASN A 87 -17.47 -4.61 -13.01
CA ASN A 87 -18.78 -5.12 -12.64
C ASN A 87 -18.75 -6.65 -12.67
N LEU A 88 -18.13 -7.28 -11.66
CA LEU A 88 -18.25 -8.72 -11.49
C LEU A 88 -19.69 -9.06 -11.06
N PRO A 89 -20.29 -10.16 -11.55
CA PRO A 89 -21.56 -10.64 -11.03
C PRO A 89 -21.42 -10.99 -9.54
N ALA A 90 -22.48 -10.75 -8.77
CA ALA A 90 -22.46 -10.83 -7.30
C ALA A 90 -21.97 -12.21 -6.79
N GLU A 91 -22.28 -13.28 -7.52
CA GLU A 91 -21.88 -14.64 -7.19
C GLU A 91 -20.34 -14.81 -7.24
N ARG A 92 -19.70 -14.24 -8.26
CA ARG A 92 -18.23 -14.26 -8.40
C ARG A 92 -17.56 -13.39 -7.34
N ASP A 93 -18.15 -12.26 -7.00
CA ASP A 93 -17.60 -11.39 -5.95
C ASP A 93 -17.66 -12.09 -4.58
N LEU A 94 -18.75 -12.79 -4.27
CA LEU A 94 -18.88 -13.61 -3.06
C LEU A 94 -17.88 -14.77 -3.03
N GLU A 95 -17.63 -15.43 -4.16
CA GLU A 95 -16.61 -16.48 -4.26
C GLU A 95 -15.20 -15.93 -3.97
N ILE A 96 -14.85 -14.79 -4.59
CA ILE A 96 -13.56 -14.11 -4.37
C ILE A 96 -13.44 -13.62 -2.92
N ALA A 97 -14.52 -13.08 -2.34
CA ALA A 97 -14.54 -12.63 -0.95
C ALA A 97 -14.39 -13.80 0.03
N SER A 98 -15.08 -14.92 -0.20
CA SER A 98 -15.02 -16.10 0.68
C SER A 98 -13.64 -16.76 0.65
N THR A 99 -13.01 -16.86 -0.53
CA THR A 99 -11.65 -17.41 -0.67
C THR A 99 -10.61 -16.52 0.02
N ARG A 100 -10.72 -15.19 -0.11
CA ARG A 100 -9.88 -14.24 0.63
C ARG A 100 -10.09 -14.33 2.14
N ALA A 101 -11.34 -14.36 2.59
CA ALA A 101 -11.68 -14.47 4.01
C ALA A 101 -11.12 -15.78 4.63
N ALA A 102 -11.18 -16.89 3.89
CA ALA A 102 -10.59 -18.16 4.33
C ALA A 102 -9.06 -18.07 4.44
N ALA A 103 -8.39 -17.46 3.46
CA ALA A 103 -6.94 -17.26 3.49
C ALA A 103 -6.50 -16.33 4.62
N GLU A 104 -7.23 -15.24 4.86
CA GLU A 104 -6.98 -14.30 5.95
C GLU A 104 -7.16 -14.96 7.31
N LYS A 105 -8.22 -15.76 7.47
CA LYS A 105 -8.45 -16.51 8.72
C LYS A 105 -7.26 -17.40 9.07
N ALA A 106 -6.74 -18.16 8.10
CA ALA A 106 -5.57 -19.02 8.32
C ALA A 106 -4.30 -18.21 8.72
N LEU A 107 -4.11 -17.03 8.11
CA LEU A 107 -3.01 -16.13 8.48
C LEU A 107 -3.19 -15.53 9.88
N VAL A 108 -4.42 -15.18 10.26
CA VAL A 108 -4.71 -14.67 11.61
C VAL A 108 -4.47 -15.75 12.65
N GLU A 109 -4.95 -16.97 12.42
CA GLU A 109 -4.77 -18.11 13.33
C GLU A 109 -3.27 -18.41 13.56
N SER A 110 -2.47 -18.47 12.48
CA SER A 110 -1.03 -18.68 12.61
C SER A 110 -0.31 -17.57 13.40
N ARG A 111 -0.70 -16.30 13.18
CA ARG A 111 -0.16 -15.17 13.94
C ARG A 111 -0.61 -15.18 15.40
N GLN A 112 -1.85 -15.62 15.65
CA GLN A 112 -2.40 -15.70 16.99
C GLN A 112 -1.64 -16.75 17.82
N LEU A 113 -1.33 -17.92 17.25
CA LEU A 113 -0.52 -18.95 17.92
C LEU A 113 0.83 -18.43 18.39
N VAL A 114 1.52 -17.64 17.56
CA VAL A 114 2.80 -17.04 17.93
C VAL A 114 2.62 -15.93 18.97
N ARG A 115 1.54 -15.15 18.85
CA ARG A 115 1.25 -14.03 19.78
C ARG A 115 0.87 -14.51 21.17
N THR A 116 0.16 -15.63 21.29
CA THR A 116 -0.26 -16.21 22.57
C THR A 116 0.80 -17.13 23.18
N ALA A 117 1.87 -17.44 22.46
CA ALA A 117 2.96 -18.25 22.99
C ALA A 117 3.66 -17.52 24.14
N VAL A 118 3.57 -18.09 25.35
CA VAL A 118 4.33 -17.64 26.51
C VAL A 118 5.71 -18.28 26.45
N ARG A 119 6.77 -17.47 26.60
CA ARG A 119 8.14 -18.00 26.69
C ARG A 119 8.22 -18.90 27.93
N PRO A 120 8.69 -20.16 27.80
CA PRO A 120 8.81 -21.03 28.96
C PRO A 120 9.77 -20.38 29.98
N PRO A 121 9.49 -20.52 31.29
CA PRO A 121 10.39 -20.01 32.32
C PRO A 121 11.76 -20.67 32.16
N ILE A 122 12.80 -19.85 32.02
CA ILE A 122 14.18 -20.33 31.96
C ILE A 122 14.65 -20.54 33.39
N TYR A 123 14.70 -21.79 33.83
CA TYR A 123 15.35 -22.16 35.07
C TYR A 123 16.86 -22.07 34.89
N ARG A 124 17.47 -21.04 35.45
CA ARG A 124 18.93 -20.97 35.61
C ARG A 124 19.25 -21.64 36.94
N THR A 125 19.70 -22.89 36.89
CA THR A 125 20.22 -23.49 38.11
C THR A 125 21.51 -22.76 38.49
N ARG A 126 21.66 -22.49 39.78
CA ARG A 126 22.91 -21.94 40.32
C ARG A 126 24.05 -22.96 40.21
N ASN A 127 23.69 -24.25 40.21
CA ASN A 127 24.60 -25.37 40.04
C ASN A 127 24.16 -26.21 38.84
N PRO A 128 24.92 -26.26 37.73
CA PRO A 128 24.59 -27.11 36.59
C PRO A 128 24.87 -28.59 36.86
N GLU A 129 25.66 -28.92 37.89
CA GLU A 129 26.07 -30.29 38.19
C GLU A 129 24.97 -31.13 38.86
N ASP A 130 23.98 -30.49 39.49
CA ASP A 130 22.85 -31.17 40.13
C ASP A 130 21.99 -31.98 39.14
N PHE A 131 22.02 -31.62 37.84
CA PHE A 131 21.34 -32.38 36.78
C PHE A 131 21.94 -33.77 36.56
N ASN A 132 23.23 -33.97 36.87
CA ASN A 132 23.89 -35.27 36.71
C ASN A 132 23.56 -36.25 37.84
N HIS A 133 22.96 -35.78 38.94
CA HIS A 133 22.64 -36.57 40.13
C HIS A 133 21.17 -37.01 40.22
N ILE A 134 20.31 -36.61 39.27
CA ILE A 134 18.86 -36.88 39.29
C ILE A 134 18.43 -38.13 38.50
N SER A 135 19.33 -38.80 37.77
CA SER A 135 18.99 -40.09 37.15
C SER A 135 19.09 -41.23 38.18
N PRO A 136 18.02 -42.00 38.43
CA PRO A 136 18.10 -43.29 39.12
C PRO A 136 18.77 -44.37 38.26
#